data_AF-A0A6L9QMW3-F1
#
_entry.id   AF-A0A6L9QMW3-F1
#
_cell.length_a   1.000
_cell.length_b   1.000
_cell.length_c   1.000
_cell.angle_alpha   90.00
_cell.angle_beta   90.00
_cell.angle_gamma   90.00
#
_symmetry.space_group_name_H-M   'P 1'
#
loop_
_entity.id
_entity.type
_entity.pdbx_description
1 polymer ?
#
loop_
_entity_poly.entity_id
_entity_poly.type
_entity_poly.pdbx_seq_one_letter_code
_entity_poly.pdbx_strand_id
1 'polypeptide(L)'
;MTERVVPAARKTYLQGSRPDIRVPMREVPLTNGDAVVLYDTSGPYTDPAARTDVRRGLPALREAWIAERGDTAPYEGRAVRPGDDGRRAPVREGLLPRRPR
;
A
#
# COMPACT_ATOMS: atom_id res chain seq x y z
N MET A 1 -2.37 30.68 -32.37
CA MET A 1 -1.97 30.52 -30.95
C MET A 1 -1.99 29.04 -30.64
N THR A 2 -0.84 28.38 -30.57
CA THR A 2 -0.74 26.99 -30.12
C THR A 2 -0.71 27.00 -28.60
N GLU A 3 -1.81 26.58 -27.98
CA GLU A 3 -1.89 26.38 -26.54
C GLU A 3 -0.86 25.33 -26.13
N ARG A 4 0.12 25.73 -25.31
CA ARG A 4 1.18 24.84 -24.85
C ARG A 4 0.56 23.89 -23.82
N VAL A 5 0.26 22.66 -24.23
CA VAL A 5 -0.25 21.62 -23.33
C VAL A 5 0.75 21.45 -22.19
N VAL A 6 0.35 21.87 -21.00
CA VAL A 6 1.14 21.67 -19.78
C VAL A 6 1.03 20.19 -19.41
N PRO A 7 2.14 19.47 -19.15
CA PRO A 7 2.05 18.06 -18.80
C PRO A 7 1.24 17.86 -17.52
N ALA A 8 0.57 16.71 -17.44
CA ALA A 8 -0.15 16.30 -16.23
C ALA A 8 0.78 16.30 -15.01
N ALA A 9 0.19 16.48 -13.83
CA ALA A 9 0.88 16.44 -12.55
C ALA A 9 1.79 15.20 -12.43
N ARG A 10 2.98 15.37 -11.84
CA ARG A 10 3.96 14.29 -11.72
C ARG A 10 4.27 13.94 -10.27
N LYS A 11 4.59 12.67 -10.02
CA LYS A 11 5.12 12.21 -8.74
C LYS A 11 6.45 12.92 -8.46
N THR A 12 6.63 13.40 -7.24
CA THR A 12 7.91 13.90 -6.74
C THR A 12 8.10 13.45 -5.29
N TYR A 13 9.30 13.59 -4.76
CA TYR A 13 9.64 13.15 -3.42
C TYR A 13 10.43 14.23 -2.68
N LEU A 14 10.02 14.52 -1.45
CA LEU A 14 10.83 15.30 -0.52
C LEU A 14 11.71 14.37 0.30
N GLN A 15 12.95 14.77 0.53
CA GLN A 15 13.83 14.06 1.44
C GLN A 15 13.34 14.25 2.88
N GLY A 16 13.17 13.14 3.61
CA GLY A 16 12.84 13.17 5.03
C GLY A 16 14.06 13.40 5.92
N SER A 17 13.91 13.14 7.21
CA SER A 17 14.98 13.27 8.22
C SER A 17 16.13 12.27 8.05
N ARG A 18 15.96 11.24 7.22
CA ARG A 18 16.97 10.22 6.91
C ARG A 18 17.12 10.07 5.40
N PRO A 19 18.29 9.64 4.88
CA PRO A 19 18.53 9.45 3.45
C PRO A 19 17.57 8.49 2.74
N ASP A 20 17.08 7.48 3.45
CA ASP A 20 16.17 6.45 2.96
C ASP A 20 14.67 6.84 3.04
N ILE A 21 14.34 7.97 3.67
CA ILE A 21 12.98 8.49 3.73
C ILE A 21 12.71 9.38 2.52
N ARG A 22 11.83 8.92 1.63
CA ARG A 22 11.28 9.71 0.51
C ARG A 22 9.79 9.97 0.72
N VAL A 23 9.42 11.19 1.08
CA VAL A 23 8.02 11.60 1.33
C VAL A 23 7.33 11.89 0.01
N PRO A 24 6.26 11.16 -0.37
CA PRO A 24 5.62 11.31 -1.67
C PRO A 24 4.82 12.61 -1.75
N MET A 25 5.06 13.37 -2.82
CA MET A 25 4.34 14.57 -3.18
C MET A 25 3.95 14.51 -4.65
N ARG A 26 3.11 15.45 -5.08
CA ARG A 26 2.72 15.63 -6.47
C ARG A 26 3.01 17.05 -6.91
N GLU A 27 3.83 17.22 -7.93
CA GLU A 27 4.13 18.52 -8.51
C GLU A 27 3.18 18.79 -9.68
N VAL A 28 2.49 19.93 -9.63
CA VAL A 28 1.60 20.41 -10.67
C VAL A 28 2.23 21.65 -11.32
N PRO A 29 2.73 21.56 -12.56
CA PRO A 29 3.22 22.72 -13.28
C PRO A 29 2.09 23.71 -13.57
N LEU A 30 2.37 25.01 -13.45
CA LEU A 30 1.45 26.11 -13.73
C LEU A 30 1.77 26.77 -15.07
N THR A 31 0.81 27.48 -15.65
CA THR A 31 0.96 28.15 -16.96
C THR A 31 1.92 29.34 -16.94
N ASN A 32 2.21 29.90 -15.77
CA ASN A 32 3.16 30.99 -15.57
C ASN A 32 4.62 30.52 -15.40
N GLY A 33 4.87 29.20 -15.49
CA GLY A 33 6.21 28.62 -15.33
C GLY A 33 6.55 28.17 -13.91
N ASP A 34 5.71 28.48 -12.92
CA ASP A 34 5.86 27.98 -11.55
C ASP A 34 5.30 26.55 -11.41
N ALA A 35 5.37 26.01 -10.20
CA ALA A 35 4.72 24.75 -9.84
C ALA A 35 4.16 24.78 -8.41
N VAL A 36 3.09 24.03 -8.19
CA VAL A 36 2.55 23.77 -6.83
C VAL A 36 2.86 22.34 -6.44
N VAL A 37 3.39 22.17 -5.23
CA VAL A 37 3.65 20.85 -4.63
C VAL A 37 2.50 20.51 -3.68
N LEU A 38 1.81 19.41 -3.98
CA LEU A 38 0.65 18.92 -3.23
C LEU A 38 0.98 17.62 -2.51
N TYR A 39 0.30 17.38 -1.40
CA TYR A 39 0.33 16.09 -0.72
C TYR A 39 -0.23 14.99 -1.64
N ASP A 40 0.37 13.79 -1.59
CA ASP A 40 0.02 12.69 -2.49
C ASP A 40 -0.07 11.32 -1.79
N THR A 41 -1.31 10.87 -1.57
CA THR A 41 -1.64 9.58 -0.95
C THR A 41 -1.68 8.41 -1.93
N SER A 42 -1.48 8.63 -3.23
CA SER A 42 -1.65 7.58 -4.25
C SER A 42 -0.60 6.47 -4.20
N GLY A 43 0.50 6.67 -3.45
CA GLY A 43 1.56 5.68 -3.29
C GLY A 43 2.33 5.39 -4.59
N PRO A 44 2.98 4.22 -4.69
CA PRO A 44 3.79 3.85 -5.86
C PRO A 44 3.00 3.70 -7.17
N TYR A 45 1.67 3.58 -7.13
CA TYR A 45 0.84 3.36 -8.32
C TYR A 45 0.81 4.53 -9.31
N THR A 46 1.24 5.71 -8.89
CA THR A 46 1.39 6.90 -9.76
C THR A 46 2.84 7.26 -10.04
N ASP A 47 3.79 6.48 -9.51
CA ASP A 47 5.21 6.65 -9.81
C ASP A 47 5.55 5.82 -11.07
N PRO A 48 5.86 6.45 -12.22
CA PRO A 48 6.19 5.72 -13.44
C PRO A 48 7.50 4.91 -13.32
N ALA A 49 8.35 5.21 -12.34
CA ALA A 49 9.56 4.44 -12.06
C ALA A 49 9.28 3.20 -11.18
N ALA A 50 8.11 3.11 -10.54
CA ALA A 50 7.75 1.98 -9.70
C ALA A 50 7.14 0.83 -10.52
N ARG A 51 7.66 -0.38 -10.32
CA ARG A 51 7.05 -1.60 -10.87
C ARG A 51 6.13 -2.21 -9.82
N THR A 52 4.82 -2.10 -10.01
CA THR A 52 3.81 -2.66 -9.09
C THR A 52 3.26 -3.98 -9.61
N ASP A 53 3.23 -5.01 -8.75
CA ASP A 53 2.53 -6.27 -8.99
C ASP A 53 1.67 -6.58 -7.75
N VAL A 54 0.35 -6.55 -7.93
CA VAL A 54 -0.62 -6.76 -6.84
C VAL A 54 -0.47 -8.14 -6.18
N ARG A 55 0.05 -9.14 -6.91
CA ARG A 55 0.29 -10.48 -6.35
C ARG A 55 1.53 -10.54 -5.46
N ARG A 56 2.44 -9.58 -5.61
CA ARG A 56 3.66 -9.45 -4.79
C ARG A 56 3.50 -8.45 -3.64
N GLY A 57 2.53 -7.54 -3.75
CA GLY A 57 2.36 -6.43 -2.82
C GLY A 57 3.34 -5.28 -3.08
N LEU A 58 3.30 -4.28 -2.21
CA LEU A 58 4.20 -3.12 -2.26
C LEU A 58 5.51 -3.41 -1.50
N PRO A 59 6.62 -2.73 -1.84
CA PRO A 59 7.86 -2.82 -1.08
C PRO A 59 7.66 -2.43 0.39
N ALA A 60 8.23 -3.21 1.31
CA ALA A 60 8.16 -2.96 2.75
C ALA A 60 9.16 -1.87 3.18
N LEU A 61 8.97 -0.63 2.70
CA LEU A 61 9.90 0.50 2.88
C LEU A 61 10.29 0.78 4.34
N ARG A 62 9.44 0.40 5.30
CA ARG A 62 9.62 0.67 6.74
C ARG A 62 10.20 -0.50 7.52
N GLU A 63 10.44 -1.65 6.87
CA GLU A 63 10.88 -2.87 7.56
C GLU A 63 12.19 -2.65 8.33
N ALA A 64 13.21 -2.08 7.68
CA ALA A 64 14.48 -1.75 8.33
C ALA A 64 14.28 -0.77 9.51
N TRP A 65 13.45 0.26 9.35
CA TRP A 65 13.18 1.24 10.41
C TRP A 65 12.48 0.61 11.62
N ILE A 66 11.68 -0.43 11.40
CA ILE A 66 11.02 -1.19 12.47
C ILE A 66 12.03 -2.06 13.19
N ALA A 67 12.85 -2.81 12.45
CA ALA A 67 13.89 -3.66 13.03
C ALA A 67 14.92 -2.86 13.84
N GLU A 68 15.36 -1.70 13.33
CA GLU A 68 16.37 -0.84 13.96
C GLU A 68 15.97 -0.33 15.35
N ARG A 69 14.68 -0.22 15.66
CA ARG A 69 14.25 0.25 16.99
C ARG A 69 14.48 -0.78 18.10
N GLY A 70 14.65 -2.06 17.75
CA GLY A 70 14.84 -3.15 18.72
C GLY A 70 13.65 -3.36 19.66
N ASP A 71 12.46 -2.86 19.30
CA ASP A 71 11.25 -2.86 20.13
C ASP A 71 10.17 -3.84 19.65
N THR A 72 10.49 -4.69 18.67
CA THR A 72 9.58 -5.70 18.11
C THR A 72 10.25 -7.05 17.95
N ALA A 73 9.44 -8.12 17.94
CA ALA A 73 9.87 -9.48 17.65
C ALA A 73 9.08 -10.05 16.46
N PRO A 74 9.68 -10.93 15.64
CA PRO A 74 8.96 -11.60 14.56
C PRO A 74 7.87 -12.52 15.12
N TYR A 75 6.76 -12.63 14.39
CA TYR A 75 5.65 -13.50 14.70
C TYR A 75 5.23 -14.22 13.42
N GLU A 76 5.27 -15.55 13.42
CA GLU A 76 4.90 -16.42 12.29
C GLU A 76 3.51 -16.13 11.72
N GLY A 77 2.59 -15.60 12.53
CA GLY A 77 1.21 -15.38 12.15
C GLY A 77 0.31 -16.56 12.52
N ARG A 78 -1.00 -16.30 12.67
CA ARG A 78 -1.98 -17.36 12.91
C ARG A 78 -2.46 -17.94 11.57
N ALA A 79 -2.79 -19.22 11.56
CA ALA A 79 -3.48 -19.82 10.42
C ALA A 79 -4.85 -19.15 10.17
N VAL A 80 -5.19 -18.94 8.89
CA VAL A 80 -6.49 -18.42 8.46
C VAL A 80 -7.58 -19.44 8.80
N ARG A 81 -8.68 -18.97 9.38
CA ARG A 81 -9.86 -19.76 9.74
C ARG A 81 -11.00 -19.45 8.78
N PRO A 82 -11.92 -20.38 8.49
CA PRO A 82 -13.09 -20.10 7.67
C PRO A 82 -13.90 -18.87 8.13
N GLY A 83 -13.98 -18.65 9.45
CA GLY A 83 -14.66 -17.50 10.03
C GLY A 83 -14.00 -16.15 9.73
N ASP A 84 -12.71 -16.11 9.37
CA ASP A 84 -12.03 -14.87 8.94
C ASP A 84 -12.63 -14.34 7.62
N ASP A 85 -13.14 -15.24 6.77
CA ASP A 85 -13.81 -14.93 5.49
C ASP A 85 -15.35 -15.03 5.57
N GLY A 86 -15.92 -15.06 6.78
CA GLY A 86 -17.37 -15.20 7.00
C GLY A 86 -17.97 -16.56 6.63
N ARG A 87 -17.12 -17.58 6.39
CA ARG A 87 -17.56 -18.94 6.07
C ARG A 87 -17.74 -19.74 7.35
N ARG A 88 -18.78 -20.57 7.39
CA ARG A 88 -18.90 -21.56 8.47
C ARG A 88 -17.85 -22.64 8.27
N ALA A 89 -17.28 -23.13 9.36
CA ALA A 89 -16.52 -24.36 9.31
C ALA A 89 -17.43 -25.46 8.72
N PRO A 90 -16.90 -26.37 7.89
CA PRO A 90 -17.68 -27.50 7.41
C PRO A 90 -18.28 -28.21 8.63
N VAL A 91 -19.60 -28.39 8.62
CA VAL A 91 -20.28 -29.19 9.64
C VAL A 91 -19.66 -30.58 9.54
N ARG A 92 -19.12 -31.10 10.65
CA ARG A 92 -18.62 -32.48 10.67
C ARG A 92 -19.81 -33.40 10.42
N GLU A 93 -19.86 -34.00 9.24
CA GLU A 93 -20.87 -34.98 8.89
C GLU A 93 -20.74 -36.17 9.84
N GLY A 94 -21.73 -36.34 10.73
CA GLY A 94 -21.71 -37.36 11.79
C GLY A 94 -22.29 -36.92 13.14
N LEU A 95 -22.48 -35.62 13.40
CA LEU A 95 -23.06 -35.11 14.65
C LEU A 95 -24.41 -34.41 14.45
N LEU A 96 -25.28 -34.97 13.60
CA LEU A 96 -26.70 -34.61 13.61
C LEU A 96 -27.46 -35.79 14.22
N PRO A 97 -28.17 -35.61 15.36
CA PRO A 97 -29.01 -36.67 15.88
C PRO A 97 -30.05 -37.03 14.81
N ARG A 98 -30.17 -38.32 14.48
CA ARG A 98 -31.21 -38.78 13.56
C ARG A 98 -32.56 -38.40 14.15
N ARG A 99 -33.34 -37.60 13.41
CA ARG A 99 -34.70 -37.24 13.83
C ARG A 99 -35.52 -38.53 13.96
N PRO A 100 -36.19 -38.79 15.10
CA PRO A 100 -37.10 -39.93 15.21
C PRO A 100 -38.29 -39.75 14.25
N ARG A 101 -38.77 -40.86 13.70
CA ARG A 101 -39.95 -40.94 12.83
C ARG A 101 -41.23 -40.69 13.63
#